data_AF-A0A2S0MMS0-F1
#
_entry.id   AF-A0A2S0MMS0-F1
#
_cell.length_a   1.000
_cell.length_b   1.000
_cell.length_c   1.000
_cell.angle_alpha   90.00
_cell.angle_beta   90.00
_cell.angle_gamma   90.00
#
_symmetry.space_group_name_H-M   'P 1'
#
loop_
_entity.id
_entity.type
_entity.pdbx_description
1 polymer ?
#
loop_
_entity_poly.entity_id
_entity_poly.type
_entity_poly.pdbx_seq_one_letter_code
_entity_poly.pdbx_strand_id
1 'polypeptide(L)'
;MALNVYLSGEIHTDWRDQIIAGADGLDVAFTAPVTDHDASDDCGVAILGAEPDKFWHDRKGASMNAIRTRKAIADADVVVVRFGEKYRQWNAAFDAGYAAALGKSLIVLHGPDHAHALKEVDAAALAVAQEPRQVVEILRYVLTGALPG
;
A
#
# COMPACT_ATOMS: atom_id res chain seq x y z
N MET A 1 22.00 3.16 2.90
CA MET A 1 21.03 2.05 2.76
C MET A 1 19.74 2.72 2.35
N ALA A 2 19.19 2.32 1.20
CA ALA A 2 17.95 2.91 0.70
C ALA A 2 16.80 2.63 1.66
N LEU A 3 15.90 3.61 1.82
CA LEU A 3 14.67 3.46 2.57
C LEU A 3 13.71 2.55 1.79
N ASN A 4 13.26 1.44 2.38
CA ASN A 4 12.32 0.53 1.74
C ASN A 4 10.88 0.98 1.99
N VAL A 5 10.15 1.31 0.92
CA VAL A 5 8.77 1.81 1.00
C VAL A 5 7.81 0.85 0.30
N TYR A 6 6.80 0.37 1.01
CA TYR A 6 5.73 -0.46 0.43
C TYR A 6 4.47 0.38 0.16
N LEU A 7 4.00 0.39 -1.09
CA LEU A 7 2.84 1.17 -1.56
C LEU A 7 1.58 0.29 -1.69
N SER A 8 0.85 0.13 -0.59
CA SER A 8 -0.45 -0.58 -0.57
C SER A 8 -1.62 0.35 -0.89
N GLY A 9 -2.74 -0.22 -1.35
CA GLY A 9 -3.97 0.52 -1.61
C GLY A 9 -4.60 0.26 -2.96
N GLU A 10 -5.55 1.10 -3.33
CA GLU A 10 -6.25 1.06 -4.63
C GLU A 10 -5.30 1.04 -5.85
N ILE A 11 -5.79 0.47 -6.95
CA ILE A 11 -5.05 0.28 -8.23
C ILE A 11 -5.74 0.99 -9.42
N HIS A 12 -6.68 1.89 -9.14
CA HIS A 12 -7.54 2.54 -10.12
C HIS A 12 -7.09 3.95 -10.51
N THR A 13 -6.05 4.49 -9.87
CA THR A 13 -5.41 5.76 -10.20
C THR A 13 -3.89 5.62 -10.31
N ASP A 14 -3.23 6.68 -10.77
CA ASP A 14 -1.78 6.78 -11.01
C ASP A 14 -0.97 7.21 -9.76
N TRP A 15 -1.58 7.21 -8.57
CA TRP A 15 -0.96 7.75 -7.34
C TRP A 15 0.41 7.14 -7.01
N ARG A 16 0.64 5.85 -7.31
CA ARG A 16 1.94 5.20 -7.10
C ARG A 16 3.00 5.79 -8.02
N ASP A 17 2.66 5.96 -9.29
CA ASP A 17 3.56 6.52 -10.29
C ASP A 17 3.93 7.96 -9.93
N GLN A 18 2.97 8.74 -9.42
CA GLN A 18 3.24 10.08 -8.91
C GLN A 18 4.24 10.10 -7.74
N ILE A 19 4.12 9.17 -6.78
CA ILE A 19 5.08 9.06 -5.67
C ILE A 19 6.45 8.63 -6.16
N ILE A 20 6.51 7.61 -7.01
CA ILE A 20 7.77 7.06 -7.54
C ILE A 20 8.50 8.13 -8.35
N ALA A 21 7.80 8.82 -9.25
CA ALA A 21 8.38 9.90 -10.05
C ALA A 21 8.78 11.12 -9.20
N GLY A 22 7.95 11.51 -8.22
CA GLY A 22 8.26 12.64 -7.34
C GLY A 22 9.43 12.38 -6.38
N ALA A 23 9.69 11.11 -6.07
CA ALA A 23 10.81 10.66 -5.26
C ALA A 23 12.11 10.48 -6.07
N ASP A 24 12.14 10.86 -7.36
CA ASP A 24 13.35 10.80 -8.16
C ASP A 24 14.52 11.55 -7.48
N GLY A 25 15.69 10.92 -7.50
CA GLY A 25 16.88 11.39 -6.79
C GLY A 25 16.91 11.15 -5.26
N LEU A 26 15.88 10.54 -4.66
CA LEU A 26 15.92 10.08 -3.27
C LEU A 26 16.44 8.64 -3.18
N ASP A 27 17.16 8.30 -2.10
CA ASP A 27 17.63 6.92 -1.81
C ASP A 27 16.46 6.07 -1.26
N VAL A 28 15.49 5.77 -2.12
CA VAL A 28 14.26 5.02 -1.80
C VAL A 28 14.09 3.83 -2.74
N ALA A 29 13.74 2.67 -2.20
CA ALA A 29 13.32 1.50 -2.96
C ALA A 29 11.82 1.25 -2.76
N PHE A 30 11.05 1.23 -3.85
CA PHE A 30 9.61 1.01 -3.79
C PHE A 30 9.21 -0.43 -4.09
N THR A 31 8.23 -0.94 -3.36
CA THR A 31 7.54 -2.20 -3.63
C THR A 31 6.02 -2.00 -3.58
N ALA A 32 5.26 -2.87 -4.27
CA ALA A 32 3.81 -2.76 -4.38
C ALA A 32 3.17 -4.16 -4.55
N PRO A 33 1.86 -4.31 -4.29
CA PRO A 33 1.13 -5.52 -4.65
C PRO A 33 1.10 -5.71 -6.19
N VAL A 34 0.66 -6.88 -6.64
CA VAL A 34 0.39 -7.10 -8.07
C VAL A 34 -0.76 -6.18 -8.50
N THR A 35 -0.49 -5.28 -9.44
CA THR A 35 -1.48 -4.30 -9.95
C THR A 35 -2.22 -4.77 -11.19
N ASP A 36 -1.71 -5.82 -11.84
CA ASP A 36 -2.44 -6.55 -12.89
C ASP A 36 -3.57 -7.34 -12.22
N HIS A 37 -4.81 -6.91 -12.48
CA HIS A 37 -6.00 -7.44 -11.82
C HIS A 37 -6.24 -8.92 -12.16
N ASP A 38 -6.16 -9.29 -13.43
CA ASP A 38 -6.42 -10.66 -13.88
C ASP A 38 -5.34 -11.61 -13.36
N ALA A 39 -4.08 -11.17 -13.42
CA ALA A 39 -2.98 -11.95 -12.86
C ALA A 39 -3.11 -12.13 -11.33
N SER A 40 -3.57 -11.10 -10.62
CA SER A 40 -3.78 -11.14 -9.17
C SER A 40 -4.91 -12.10 -8.79
N ASP A 41 -6.03 -12.07 -9.50
CA ASP A 41 -7.21 -12.89 -9.20
C ASP A 41 -6.98 -14.36 -9.55
N ASP A 42 -6.35 -14.64 -10.69
CA ASP A 42 -6.23 -16.01 -11.21
C ASP A 42 -4.95 -16.73 -10.79
N CYS A 43 -4.01 -16.06 -10.11
CA CYS A 43 -2.72 -16.67 -9.74
C CYS A 43 -2.87 -18.00 -8.98
N GLY A 44 -3.88 -18.09 -8.12
CA GLY A 44 -4.20 -19.28 -7.34
C GLY A 44 -4.57 -20.48 -8.20
N VAL A 45 -5.47 -20.30 -9.16
CA VAL A 45 -5.95 -21.39 -10.03
C VAL A 45 -4.98 -21.72 -11.16
N ALA A 46 -4.23 -20.73 -11.64
CA ALA A 46 -3.19 -20.93 -12.62
C ALA A 46 -2.05 -21.83 -12.09
N ILE A 47 -1.75 -21.75 -10.79
CA ILE A 47 -0.60 -22.44 -10.17
C ILE A 47 -1.02 -23.70 -9.40
N LEU A 48 -2.10 -23.62 -8.61
CA LEU A 48 -2.55 -24.72 -7.73
C LEU A 48 -3.66 -25.58 -8.35
N GLY A 49 -4.05 -25.29 -9.60
CA GLY A 49 -5.08 -26.00 -10.34
C GLY A 49 -6.47 -25.33 -10.24
N ALA A 50 -7.27 -25.61 -11.28
CA ALA A 50 -8.60 -25.05 -11.46
C ALA A 50 -9.50 -25.23 -10.22
N GLU A 51 -10.35 -24.24 -9.98
CA GLU A 51 -11.28 -24.23 -8.86
C GLU A 51 -12.65 -23.76 -9.35
N PRO A 52 -13.67 -24.65 -9.44
CA PRO A 52 -14.99 -24.26 -9.92
C PRO A 52 -15.78 -23.46 -8.88
N ASP A 53 -15.47 -23.59 -7.58
CA ASP A 53 -16.13 -22.84 -6.54
C ASP A 53 -15.50 -21.44 -6.39
N LYS A 54 -16.29 -20.38 -6.64
CA LYS A 54 -15.80 -19.00 -6.64
C LYS A 54 -15.17 -18.57 -5.32
N PHE A 55 -15.68 -19.04 -4.18
CA PHE A 55 -15.10 -18.69 -2.88
C PHE A 55 -13.70 -19.30 -2.73
N TRP A 56 -13.53 -20.57 -3.12
CA TRP A 56 -12.23 -21.22 -3.06
C TRP A 56 -11.26 -20.70 -4.12
N HIS A 57 -11.76 -20.32 -5.30
CA HIS A 57 -11.00 -19.63 -6.34
C HIS A 57 -10.32 -18.37 -5.77
N ASP A 58 -11.14 -17.48 -5.20
CA ASP A 58 -10.66 -16.21 -4.65
C ASP A 58 -9.76 -16.42 -3.45
N ARG A 59 -10.06 -17.42 -2.61
CA ARG A 59 -9.21 -17.77 -1.48
C ARG A 59 -7.84 -18.27 -1.93
N LYS A 60 -7.73 -19.03 -3.03
CA LYS A 60 -6.42 -19.46 -3.58
C LYS A 60 -5.62 -18.24 -4.02
N GLY A 61 -6.21 -17.34 -4.82
CA GLY A 61 -5.54 -16.11 -5.25
C GLY A 61 -5.11 -15.22 -4.08
N ALA A 62 -6.04 -14.95 -3.15
CA ALA A 62 -5.76 -14.16 -1.96
C ALA A 62 -4.65 -14.75 -1.08
N SER A 63 -4.58 -16.09 -0.95
CA SER A 63 -3.54 -16.75 -0.15
C SER A 63 -2.15 -16.58 -0.75
N MET A 64 -2.04 -16.62 -2.09
CA MET A 64 -0.76 -16.40 -2.77
C MET A 64 -0.32 -14.94 -2.71
N ASN A 65 -1.24 -14.01 -2.94
CA ASN A 65 -0.98 -12.58 -2.77
C ASN A 65 -0.56 -12.26 -1.33
N ALA A 66 -1.16 -12.90 -0.33
CA ALA A 66 -0.79 -12.72 1.07
C ALA A 66 0.67 -13.10 1.37
N ILE A 67 1.25 -14.10 0.69
CA ILE A 67 2.67 -14.45 0.83
C ILE A 67 3.55 -13.25 0.41
N ARG A 68 3.23 -12.63 -0.74
CA ARG A 68 3.96 -11.48 -1.27
C ARG A 68 3.76 -10.24 -0.38
N THR A 69 2.51 -9.90 -0.08
CA THR A 69 2.16 -8.71 0.69
C THR A 69 2.71 -8.75 2.10
N ARG A 70 2.62 -9.88 2.82
CA ARG A 70 3.17 -9.99 4.18
C ARG A 70 4.68 -9.83 4.19
N LYS A 71 5.38 -10.41 3.20
CA LYS A 71 6.83 -10.25 3.06
C LYS A 71 7.21 -8.80 2.77
N ALA A 72 6.52 -8.15 1.84
CA ALA A 72 6.78 -6.76 1.48
C ALA A 72 6.53 -5.81 2.66
N ILE A 73 5.42 -5.98 3.41
CA ILE A 73 5.15 -5.20 4.63
C ILE A 73 6.23 -5.46 5.68
N ALA A 74 6.61 -6.72 5.91
CA ALA A 74 7.63 -7.07 6.91
C ALA A 74 9.02 -6.49 6.59
N ASP A 75 9.36 -6.34 5.31
CA ASP A 75 10.65 -5.80 4.87
C ASP A 75 10.66 -4.27 4.77
N ALA A 76 9.50 -3.63 4.67
CA ALA A 76 9.40 -2.18 4.53
C ALA A 76 9.85 -1.45 5.81
N ASP A 77 10.54 -0.33 5.64
CA ASP A 77 10.80 0.64 6.69
C ASP A 77 9.59 1.57 6.87
N VAL A 78 8.93 1.92 5.76
CA VAL A 78 7.72 2.74 5.71
C VAL A 78 6.66 2.05 4.84
N VAL A 79 5.43 1.99 5.33
CA VAL A 79 4.27 1.51 4.57
C VAL A 79 3.36 2.71 4.27
N VAL A 80 3.06 2.91 3.00
CA VAL A 80 2.08 3.90 2.54
C VAL A 80 0.82 3.15 2.12
N VAL A 81 -0.33 3.50 2.69
CA VAL A 81 -1.63 2.91 2.33
C VAL A 81 -2.54 3.97 1.73
N ARG A 82 -2.87 3.82 0.44
CA ARG A 82 -3.83 4.69 -0.26
C ARG A 82 -5.25 4.15 -0.12
N PHE A 83 -6.16 5.03 0.31
CA PHE A 83 -7.60 4.83 0.20
C PHE A 83 -8.19 5.76 -0.88
N GLY A 84 -8.69 5.18 -1.97
CA GLY A 84 -9.40 5.88 -3.04
C GLY A 84 -10.93 5.84 -2.89
N GLU A 85 -11.65 6.44 -3.84
CA GLU A 85 -13.13 6.56 -3.78
C GLU A 85 -13.88 5.33 -4.33
N LYS A 86 -13.21 4.51 -5.13
CA LYS A 86 -13.81 3.35 -5.79
C LYS A 86 -13.68 2.11 -4.93
N TYR A 87 -14.76 1.33 -4.91
CA TYR A 87 -14.89 0.07 -4.19
C TYR A 87 -14.59 0.15 -2.69
N ARG A 88 -14.91 -0.93 -1.99
CA ARG A 88 -14.60 -1.06 -0.58
C ARG A 88 -13.21 -1.67 -0.45
N GLN A 89 -12.22 -0.87 -0.06
CA GLN A 89 -10.79 -1.24 -0.04
C GLN A 89 -10.41 -1.98 1.26
N TRP A 90 -11.09 -3.10 1.51
CA TRP A 90 -10.88 -3.91 2.71
C TRP A 90 -9.49 -4.53 2.79
N ASN A 91 -8.88 -4.85 1.65
CA ASN A 91 -7.49 -5.28 1.57
C ASN A 91 -6.53 -4.18 2.06
N ALA A 92 -6.76 -2.92 1.66
CA ALA A 92 -5.93 -1.80 2.11
C ALA A 92 -6.07 -1.56 3.62
N ALA A 93 -7.30 -1.62 4.16
CA ALA A 93 -7.53 -1.54 5.60
C ALA A 93 -6.85 -2.69 6.37
N PHE A 94 -6.88 -3.90 5.81
CA PHE A 94 -6.20 -5.06 6.38
C PHE A 94 -4.68 -4.88 6.38
N ASP A 95 -4.10 -4.41 5.28
CA ASP A 95 -2.66 -4.12 5.17
C ASP A 95 -2.23 -3.03 6.16
N ALA A 96 -3.01 -1.95 6.31
CA ALA A 96 -2.75 -0.90 7.30
C ALA A 96 -2.75 -1.45 8.74
N GLY A 97 -3.75 -2.26 9.08
CA GLY A 97 -3.82 -2.93 10.39
C GLY A 97 -2.65 -3.88 10.63
N TYR A 98 -2.24 -4.65 9.60
CA TYR A 98 -1.11 -5.57 9.69
C TYR A 98 0.23 -4.83 9.84
N ALA A 99 0.43 -3.74 9.10
CA ALA A 99 1.60 -2.88 9.23
C ALA A 99 1.69 -2.25 10.63
N ALA A 100 0.57 -1.73 11.14
CA ALA A 100 0.48 -1.17 12.49
C ALA A 100 0.80 -2.23 13.56
N ALA A 101 0.25 -3.45 13.42
CA ALA A 101 0.51 -4.54 14.36
C ALA A 101 1.98 -4.99 14.38
N LEU A 102 2.70 -4.84 13.26
CA LEU A 102 4.15 -5.09 13.16
C LEU A 102 5.01 -3.90 13.61
N GLY A 103 4.40 -2.78 14.03
CA GLY A 103 5.12 -1.57 14.45
C GLY A 103 5.81 -0.85 13.29
N LYS A 104 5.30 -0.99 12.07
CA LYS A 104 5.84 -0.30 10.88
C LYS A 104 5.46 1.18 10.90
N SER A 105 6.35 2.02 10.38
CA SER A 105 6.04 3.43 10.13
C SER A 105 4.95 3.52 9.07
N LEU A 106 3.76 3.96 9.45
CA LEU A 106 2.59 3.99 8.58
C LEU A 106 2.28 5.42 8.13
N ILE A 107 2.13 5.61 6.83
CA ILE A 107 1.57 6.81 6.21
C ILE A 107 0.26 6.41 5.54
N VAL A 108 -0.82 7.15 5.83
CA VAL A 108 -2.11 6.94 5.17
C VAL A 108 -2.31 8.06 4.15
N LEU A 109 -2.82 7.71 2.97
CA LEU A 109 -3.13 8.67 1.91
C LEU A 109 -4.61 8.56 1.56
N HIS A 110 -5.43 9.57 1.85
CA HIS A 110 -6.87 9.57 1.53
C HIS A 110 -7.41 11.00 1.31
N GLY A 111 -8.43 11.16 0.46
CA GLY A 111 -9.17 12.43 0.35
C GLY A 111 -10.05 12.69 1.58
N PRO A 112 -10.53 13.92 1.81
CA PRO A 112 -11.25 14.30 3.04
C PRO A 112 -12.49 13.46 3.33
N ASP A 113 -13.15 12.93 2.29
CA ASP A 113 -14.40 12.16 2.41
C ASP A 113 -14.22 10.82 3.17
N HIS A 114 -12.99 10.31 3.28
CA HIS A 114 -12.71 9.05 3.99
C HIS A 114 -12.40 9.23 5.48
N ALA A 115 -12.16 10.46 5.96
CA ALA A 115 -11.60 10.72 7.29
C ALA A 115 -12.42 10.09 8.43
N HIS A 116 -13.76 10.14 8.35
CA HIS A 116 -14.59 9.53 9.39
C HIS A 116 -14.48 8.00 9.42
N ALA A 117 -14.44 7.36 8.25
CA ALA A 117 -14.37 5.92 8.10
C ALA A 117 -12.98 5.36 8.45
N LEU A 118 -11.94 6.19 8.33
CA LEU A 118 -10.55 5.81 8.57
C LEU A 118 -10.00 6.28 9.91
N LYS A 119 -10.79 6.91 10.78
CA LYS A 119 -10.31 7.51 12.04
C LYS A 119 -9.45 6.58 12.91
N GLU A 120 -9.73 5.28 12.99
CA GLU A 120 -8.88 4.32 13.72
C GLU A 120 -7.58 3.98 12.98
N VAL A 121 -7.62 3.94 11.64
CA VAL A 121 -6.44 3.73 10.79
C VAL A 121 -5.54 4.97 10.83
N ASP A 122 -6.13 6.16 10.76
CA ASP A 122 -5.45 7.45 10.87
C ASP A 122 -4.78 7.62 12.23
N ALA A 123 -5.45 7.19 13.31
CA ALA A 123 -4.88 7.21 14.65
C ALA A 123 -3.66 6.29 14.82
N ALA A 124 -3.54 5.24 14.00
CA ALA A 124 -2.38 4.35 13.98
C ALA A 124 -1.24 4.85 13.07
N ALA A 125 -1.52 5.83 12.19
CA ALA A 125 -0.56 6.38 11.26
C ALA A 125 0.33 7.45 11.90
N LEU A 126 1.58 7.56 11.43
CA LEU A 126 2.49 8.64 11.81
C LEU A 126 2.24 9.92 10.99
N ALA A 127 1.60 9.78 9.83
CA ALA A 127 1.17 10.88 8.99
C ALA A 127 -0.06 10.50 8.15
N VAL A 128 -0.96 11.46 7.96
CA VAL A 128 -2.10 11.37 7.04
C VAL A 128 -1.93 12.42 5.95
N ALA A 129 -1.72 11.96 4.72
CA ALA A 129 -1.60 12.77 3.52
C ALA A 129 -2.93 12.77 2.74
N GLN A 130 -3.18 13.86 2.01
CA GLN A 130 -4.32 13.99 1.10
C GLN A 130 -3.90 13.86 -0.37
N GLU A 131 -2.67 14.25 -0.69
CA GLU A 131 -2.12 14.24 -2.05
C GLU A 131 -0.81 13.45 -2.13
N PRO A 132 -0.52 12.73 -3.24
CA PRO A 132 0.73 12.00 -3.42
C PRO A 132 2.00 12.82 -3.17
N ARG A 133 2.00 14.12 -3.55
CA ARG A 133 3.13 15.02 -3.31
C ARG A 133 3.51 15.15 -1.83
N GLN A 134 2.54 15.08 -0.92
CA GLN A 134 2.80 15.19 0.51
C GLN A 134 3.54 13.95 1.02
N VAL A 135 3.26 12.77 0.44
CA VAL A 135 4.03 11.56 0.74
C VAL A 135 5.48 11.73 0.29
N VAL A 136 5.71 12.29 -0.90
CA VAL A 136 7.06 12.58 -1.40
C VAL A 136 7.80 13.57 -0.49
N GLU A 137 7.14 14.63 -0.05
CA GLU A 137 7.70 15.62 0.89
C GLU A 137 8.06 14.96 2.24
N ILE A 138 7.21 14.07 2.76
CA ILE A 138 7.49 13.29 3.97
C ILE A 138 8.72 12.40 3.77
N LEU A 139 8.80 11.64 2.67
CA LEU A 139 9.94 10.76 2.40
C LEU A 139 11.25 11.55 2.26
N ARG A 140 11.22 12.70 1.59
CA ARG A 140 12.37 13.62 1.51
C ARG A 140 12.81 14.08 2.89
N TYR A 141 11.87 14.54 3.72
CA TYR A 141 12.18 14.97 5.08
C TYR A 141 12.78 13.84 5.93
N VAL A 142 12.22 12.63 5.86
CA VAL A 142 12.73 11.46 6.59
C VAL A 142 14.18 11.15 6.18
N LEU A 143 14.52 11.28 4.91
CA LEU A 143 15.86 10.99 4.40
C LEU A 143 16.89 12.10 4.65
N THR A 144 16.48 13.37 4.57
CA THR A 144 17.43 14.50 4.52
C THR A 144 17.30 15.49 5.67
N GLY A 145 16.19 15.47 6.40
CA GLY A 145 15.84 16.46 7.42
C GLY A 145 15.52 17.86 6.85
N ALA A 146 15.41 18.02 5.53
CA ALA A 146 15.15 19.30 4.88
C ALA A 146 13.66 19.52 4.61
N LEU A 147 13.19 20.76 4.80
CA LEU A 147 11.83 21.16 4.45
C LEU A 147 11.68 21.40 2.94
N PRO A 148 10.46 21.30 2.38
CA PRO A 148 10.17 21.76 1.02
C PRO A 148 10.53 23.24 0.85
N GLY A 149 11.08 23.61 -0.31
CA GLY A 149 11.43 24.98 -0.69
C GLY A 149 10.47 25.58 -1.70
#